data_AF-A0A918H9W7-F1
#
_entry.id   AF-A0A918H9W7-F1
#
_cell.length_a   1.000
_cell.length_b   1.000
_cell.length_c   1.000
_cell.angle_alpha   90.00
_cell.angle_beta   90.00
_cell.angle_gamma   90.00
#
_symmetry.space_group_name_H-M   'P 1'
#
loop_
_entity.id
_entity.type
_entity.pdbx_description
1 polymer ?
#
loop_
_entity_poly.entity_id
_entity_poly.type
_entity_poly.pdbx_seq_one_letter_code
_entity_poly.pdbx_strand_id
1 'polypeptide(L)'
;MHLGVVMGILYCVQFSRELGDAEAGRIAGMVLEQPLYDLTVEEQYAAVADALAADAWDQDLSWQPHGEPEVRDFLRRVLERLDAARPWREPPLRALGFDRWEQYKHGTLLAHVTLYSLSQDRLHARLRTVPGDPDGLRGVVLRLRSGDEVALVAPPLPDGHDAVLLAVTPHRPAAEVIEAFLTHTEYERERVSPAARRAWWRRGTGRPRPLPPGVRPGAS
;
A
#
# COMPACT_ATOMS: atom_id res chain seq x y z
N MET A 1 -13.57 -8.52 4.79
CA MET A 1 -14.07 -9.02 3.50
C MET A 1 -13.32 -8.27 2.41
N HIS A 2 -12.46 -8.95 1.66
CA HIS A 2 -11.95 -8.38 0.41
C HIS A 2 -13.07 -8.58 -0.62
N LEU A 3 -13.54 -7.50 -1.23
CA LEU A 3 -14.34 -7.61 -2.46
C LEU A 3 -13.44 -8.30 -3.49
N GLY A 4 -13.97 -9.25 -4.28
CA GLY A 4 -13.20 -9.87 -5.36
C GLY A 4 -12.62 -8.81 -6.31
N VAL A 5 -11.51 -9.10 -6.98
CA VAL A 5 -10.80 -8.13 -7.85
C VAL A 5 -11.75 -7.45 -8.84
N VAL A 6 -12.65 -8.22 -9.47
CA VAL A 6 -13.66 -7.70 -10.40
C VAL A 6 -14.57 -6.68 -9.72
N MET A 7 -15.13 -7.00 -8.54
CA MET A 7 -15.95 -6.04 -7.79
C MET A 7 -15.17 -4.78 -7.41
N GLY A 8 -13.90 -4.92 -7.02
CA GLY A 8 -13.03 -3.78 -6.74
C GLY A 8 -12.85 -2.87 -7.97
N ILE A 9 -12.61 -3.46 -9.14
CA ILE A 9 -12.51 -2.75 -10.42
C ILE A 9 -13.83 -2.04 -10.74
N LEU A 10 -14.97 -2.75 -10.64
CA LEU A 10 -16.28 -2.18 -10.93
C LEU A 10 -16.62 -1.01 -10.00
N TYR A 11 -16.24 -1.12 -8.73
CA TYR A 11 -16.44 -0.04 -7.77
C TYR A 11 -15.68 1.24 -8.18
N CYS A 12 -14.51 1.09 -8.79
CA CYS A 12 -13.73 2.22 -9.33
C CYS A 12 -14.37 2.91 -10.54
N VAL A 13 -15.34 2.28 -11.22
CA VAL A 13 -16.02 2.81 -12.42
C VAL A 13 -17.53 2.96 -12.24
N GLN A 14 -18.04 2.78 -11.01
CA GLN A 14 -19.48 2.75 -10.72
C GLN A 14 -20.21 4.06 -11.06
N PHE A 15 -19.49 5.18 -11.08
CA PHE A 15 -20.02 6.50 -11.45
C PHE A 15 -19.67 6.90 -12.88
N SER A 16 -18.91 6.08 -13.60
CA SER A 16 -18.60 6.32 -15.01
C SER A 16 -19.86 6.05 -15.83
N ARG A 17 -20.23 6.99 -16.69
CA ARG A 17 -21.40 6.87 -17.57
C ARG A 17 -21.19 5.85 -18.69
N GLU A 18 -19.93 5.63 -19.09
CA GLU A 18 -19.54 4.74 -20.18
C GLU A 18 -18.25 4.01 -19.79
N LEU A 19 -18.17 2.72 -20.11
CA LEU A 19 -16.98 1.88 -19.88
C LEU A 19 -16.08 1.83 -21.13
N GLY A 20 -15.71 3.01 -21.62
CA GLY A 20 -14.91 3.16 -22.83
C GLY A 20 -13.40 2.94 -22.63
N ASP A 21 -12.64 3.19 -23.69
CA ASP A 21 -11.18 2.97 -23.73
C ASP A 21 -10.39 3.81 -22.72
N ALA A 22 -10.90 4.98 -22.37
CA ALA A 22 -10.30 5.85 -21.35
C ALA A 22 -10.37 5.21 -19.96
N GLU A 23 -11.52 4.63 -19.59
CA GLU A 23 -11.69 3.95 -18.30
C GLU A 23 -10.87 2.67 -18.25
N ALA A 24 -10.83 1.90 -19.35
CA ALA A 24 -10.01 0.69 -19.41
C ALA A 24 -8.52 1.02 -19.28
N GLY A 25 -8.07 2.12 -19.91
CA GLY A 25 -6.73 2.67 -19.75
C GLY A 25 -6.42 3.06 -18.31
N ARG A 26 -7.34 3.78 -17.67
CA ARG A 26 -7.20 4.22 -16.27
C ARG A 26 -7.10 3.05 -15.31
N ILE A 27 -7.98 2.05 -15.45
CA ILE A 27 -7.97 0.86 -14.59
C ILE A 27 -6.72 0.01 -14.84
N ALA A 28 -6.31 -0.22 -16.10
CA ALA A 28 -5.08 -0.93 -16.38
C ALA A 28 -3.85 -0.23 -15.77
N GLY A 29 -3.76 1.10 -15.88
CA GLY A 29 -2.70 1.89 -15.24
C GLY A 29 -2.75 1.78 -13.72
N MET A 30 -3.94 1.80 -13.11
CA MET A 30 -4.12 1.57 -11.68
C MET A 30 -3.65 0.17 -11.27
N VAL A 31 -4.00 -0.88 -11.99
CA VAL A 31 -3.57 -2.26 -11.68
C VAL A 31 -2.05 -2.40 -11.74
N LEU A 32 -1.40 -1.75 -12.71
CA LEU A 32 0.06 -1.81 -12.90
C LEU A 32 0.84 -1.04 -11.83
N GLU A 33 0.41 0.17 -11.50
CA GLU A 33 1.13 1.05 -10.57
C GLU A 33 0.66 0.87 -9.11
N GLN A 34 -0.61 0.55 -8.91
CA GLN A 34 -1.25 0.44 -7.61
C GLN A 34 -2.25 -0.74 -7.55
N PRO A 35 -1.75 -1.99 -7.51
CA PRO A 35 -2.57 -3.17 -7.34
C PRO A 35 -3.64 -3.08 -6.25
N LEU A 36 -4.83 -3.61 -6.54
CA LEU A 36 -5.91 -3.71 -5.58
C LEU A 36 -5.58 -4.78 -4.53
N TYR A 37 -5.97 -4.50 -3.28
CA TYR A 37 -5.93 -5.46 -2.17
C TYR A 37 -4.56 -6.11 -1.91
N ASP A 38 -3.48 -5.40 -2.24
CA ASP A 38 -2.09 -5.86 -2.09
C ASP A 38 -1.73 -7.11 -2.93
N LEU A 39 -2.57 -7.44 -3.92
CA LEU A 39 -2.31 -8.49 -4.90
C LEU A 39 -1.20 -8.09 -5.87
N THR A 40 -0.66 -9.06 -6.58
CA THR A 40 0.23 -8.85 -7.73
C THR A 40 -0.58 -8.48 -8.99
N VAL A 41 0.11 -8.00 -10.03
CA VAL A 41 -0.53 -7.76 -11.33
C VAL A 41 -1.00 -9.10 -11.91
N GLU A 42 -0.19 -10.15 -11.74
CA GLU A 42 -0.46 -11.52 -12.15
C GLU A 42 -1.74 -12.07 -11.50
N GLU A 43 -1.88 -11.93 -10.18
CA GLU A 43 -3.06 -12.40 -9.45
C GLU A 43 -4.33 -11.66 -9.87
N GLN A 44 -4.25 -10.34 -10.09
CA GLN A 44 -5.39 -9.58 -10.57
C GLN A 44 -5.75 -9.91 -12.02
N TYR A 45 -4.74 -10.08 -12.89
CA TYR A 45 -4.94 -10.52 -14.27
C TYR A 45 -5.64 -11.87 -14.30
N ALA A 46 -5.15 -12.85 -13.53
CA ALA A 46 -5.75 -14.18 -13.44
C ALA A 46 -7.20 -14.10 -12.93
N ALA A 47 -7.46 -13.34 -11.87
CA ALA A 47 -8.83 -13.18 -11.34
C ALA A 47 -9.80 -12.57 -12.35
N VAL A 48 -9.36 -11.60 -13.17
CA VAL A 48 -10.19 -11.01 -14.23
C VAL A 48 -10.36 -11.99 -15.39
N ALA A 49 -9.32 -12.72 -15.79
CA ALA A 49 -9.38 -13.74 -16.83
C ALA A 49 -10.33 -14.88 -16.45
N ASP A 50 -10.26 -15.37 -15.21
CA ASP A 50 -11.14 -16.42 -14.68
C ASP A 50 -12.61 -15.96 -14.69
N ALA A 51 -12.88 -14.72 -14.28
CA ALA A 51 -14.23 -14.17 -14.32
C ALA A 51 -14.80 -14.02 -15.74
N LEU A 52 -13.93 -13.73 -16.72
CA LEU A 52 -14.33 -13.68 -18.14
C LEU A 52 -14.54 -15.07 -18.76
N ALA A 53 -13.85 -16.09 -18.24
CA ALA A 53 -13.98 -17.48 -18.70
C ALA A 53 -15.22 -18.19 -18.13
N ALA A 54 -15.78 -17.70 -17.04
CA ALA A 54 -17.01 -18.25 -16.47
C ALA A 54 -18.21 -18.09 -17.42
N ASP A 55 -18.95 -19.16 -17.65
CA ASP A 55 -20.11 -19.17 -18.56
C ASP A 55 -21.21 -18.20 -18.09
N ALA A 56 -21.47 -18.17 -16.78
CA ALA A 56 -22.46 -17.30 -16.15
C ALA A 56 -21.80 -16.25 -15.25
N TRP A 57 -22.34 -15.04 -15.28
CA TRP A 57 -21.96 -13.97 -14.36
C TRP A 57 -22.75 -14.11 -13.06
N ASP A 58 -22.08 -14.39 -11.95
CA ASP A 58 -22.69 -14.64 -10.65
C ASP A 58 -22.74 -13.40 -9.74
N GLN A 59 -22.11 -12.30 -10.16
CA GLN A 59 -22.03 -11.08 -9.36
C GLN A 59 -23.23 -10.16 -9.60
N ASP A 60 -23.76 -9.61 -8.51
CA ASP A 60 -24.79 -8.58 -8.57
C ASP A 60 -24.24 -7.30 -9.20
N LEU A 61 -24.87 -6.83 -10.28
CA LEU A 61 -24.52 -5.60 -10.99
C LEU A 61 -25.57 -4.49 -10.77
N SER A 62 -26.63 -4.73 -10.00
CA SER A 62 -27.78 -3.82 -9.86
C SER A 62 -27.46 -2.46 -9.22
N TRP A 63 -26.29 -2.33 -8.59
CA TRP A 63 -25.79 -1.13 -7.93
C TRP A 63 -25.03 -0.18 -8.88
N GLN A 64 -24.75 -0.58 -10.12
CA GLN A 64 -24.08 0.22 -11.14
C GLN A 64 -24.92 0.36 -12.41
N PRO A 65 -24.65 1.34 -13.30
CA PRO A 65 -25.49 1.57 -14.47
C PRO A 65 -25.23 0.60 -15.64
N HIS A 66 -24.17 -0.21 -15.57
CA HIS A 66 -23.70 -1.05 -16.69
C HIS A 66 -24.21 -2.49 -16.60
N GLY A 67 -24.68 -3.00 -17.74
CA GLY A 67 -25.08 -4.40 -17.86
C GLY A 67 -23.88 -5.35 -17.98
N GLU A 68 -24.15 -6.65 -17.83
CA GLU A 68 -23.12 -7.69 -17.95
C GLU A 68 -22.34 -7.66 -19.29
N PRO A 69 -22.97 -7.47 -20.47
CA PRO A 69 -22.22 -7.42 -21.73
C PRO A 69 -21.20 -6.28 -21.79
N GLU A 70 -21.55 -5.12 -21.26
CA GLU A 70 -20.70 -3.92 -21.20
C GLU A 70 -19.53 -4.14 -20.23
N VAL A 71 -19.81 -4.72 -19.06
CA VAL A 71 -18.79 -5.09 -18.08
C VAL A 71 -17.79 -6.10 -18.65
N ARG A 72 -18.28 -7.16 -19.29
CA ARG A 72 -17.41 -8.17 -19.90
C ARG A 72 -16.54 -7.57 -21.01
N ASP A 73 -17.10 -6.70 -21.84
CA ASP A 73 -16.33 -5.99 -22.87
C ASP A 73 -15.26 -5.08 -22.28
N PHE A 74 -15.62 -4.31 -21.25
CA PHE A 74 -14.70 -3.48 -20.51
C PHE A 74 -13.53 -4.27 -19.90
N LEU A 75 -13.81 -5.39 -19.23
CA LEU A 75 -12.77 -6.21 -18.62
C LEU A 75 -11.84 -6.85 -19.65
N ARG A 76 -12.35 -7.26 -20.83
CA ARG A 76 -11.49 -7.72 -21.95
C ARG A 76 -10.53 -6.62 -22.37
N ARG A 77 -11.02 -5.40 -22.55
CA ARG A 77 -10.19 -4.24 -22.90
C ARG A 77 -9.16 -3.89 -21.83
N VAL A 78 -9.45 -4.14 -20.56
CA VAL A 78 -8.48 -4.03 -19.46
C VAL A 78 -7.40 -5.10 -19.61
N LEU A 79 -7.76 -6.36 -19.82
CA LEU A 79 -6.79 -7.44 -20.04
C LEU A 79 -5.90 -7.20 -21.26
N GLU A 80 -6.46 -6.76 -22.38
CA GLU A 80 -5.70 -6.42 -23.59
C GLU A 80 -4.62 -5.35 -23.31
N ARG A 81 -4.94 -4.35 -22.49
CA ARG A 81 -3.99 -3.30 -22.08
C ARG A 81 -2.92 -3.84 -21.14
N LEU A 82 -3.30 -4.71 -20.20
CA LEU A 82 -2.33 -5.38 -19.34
C LEU A 82 -1.39 -6.24 -20.21
N ASP A 83 -1.92 -7.00 -21.16
CA ASP A 83 -1.12 -7.84 -22.06
C ASP A 83 -0.16 -7.02 -22.91
N ALA A 84 -0.60 -5.88 -23.45
CA ALA A 84 0.27 -4.96 -24.18
C ALA A 84 1.39 -4.36 -23.32
N ALA A 85 1.22 -4.32 -22.00
CA ALA A 85 2.22 -3.80 -21.05
C ALA A 85 3.23 -4.85 -20.57
N ARG A 86 3.17 -6.10 -21.07
CA ARG A 86 4.11 -7.16 -20.69
C ARG A 86 5.53 -6.87 -21.23
N PRO A 87 6.61 -7.23 -20.49
CA PRO A 87 6.59 -7.76 -19.14
C PRO A 87 6.22 -6.69 -18.10
N TRP A 88 5.36 -7.05 -17.15
CA TRP A 88 4.91 -6.13 -16.11
C TRP A 88 6.07 -5.73 -15.21
N ARG A 89 6.20 -4.42 -14.97
CA ARG A 89 7.17 -3.89 -14.03
C ARG A 89 6.66 -4.12 -12.61
N GLU A 90 7.56 -4.40 -11.67
CA GLU A 90 7.20 -4.47 -10.25
C GLU A 90 6.65 -3.10 -9.81
N PRO A 91 5.52 -3.04 -9.07
CA PRO A 91 4.97 -1.77 -8.60
C PRO A 91 5.97 -1.04 -7.69
N PRO A 92 5.84 0.29 -7.51
CA PRO A 92 6.76 1.06 -6.68
C PRO A 92 6.84 0.52 -5.25
N LEU A 93 5.71 0.06 -4.72
CA LEU A 93 5.60 -0.57 -3.42
C LEU A 93 4.55 -1.70 -3.44
N ARG A 94 4.83 -2.78 -2.72
CA ARG A 94 3.91 -3.90 -2.49
C ARG A 94 3.74 -4.08 -0.99
N ALA A 95 2.51 -4.20 -0.49
CA ALA A 95 2.35 -4.57 0.90
C ALA A 95 2.69 -6.05 1.10
N LEU A 96 3.32 -6.35 2.22
CA LEU A 96 3.56 -7.68 2.70
C LEU A 96 2.59 -7.95 3.86
N GLY A 97 2.20 -9.21 4.02
CA GLY A 97 1.45 -9.66 5.19
C GLY A 97 2.23 -9.51 6.49
N PHE A 98 1.56 -9.78 7.61
CA PHE A 98 2.15 -9.67 8.96
C PHE A 98 2.87 -10.93 9.44
N ASP A 99 3.12 -11.92 8.58
CA ASP A 99 3.71 -13.21 8.97
C ASP A 99 5.08 -13.05 9.68
N ARG A 100 5.81 -11.99 9.34
CA ARG A 100 7.12 -11.64 9.92
C ARG A 100 7.05 -10.47 10.89
N TRP A 101 5.88 -10.10 11.39
CA TRP A 101 5.66 -8.92 12.22
C TRP A 101 6.61 -8.83 13.43
N GLU A 102 6.85 -9.97 14.09
CA GLU A 102 7.77 -10.07 15.23
C GLU A 102 9.18 -9.55 14.92
N GLN A 103 9.64 -9.68 13.67
CA GLN A 103 10.94 -9.15 13.25
C GLN A 103 10.90 -7.64 13.11
N TYR A 104 9.84 -7.09 12.52
CA TYR A 104 9.69 -5.66 12.28
C TYR A 104 9.49 -4.87 13.57
N LYS A 105 8.71 -5.37 14.53
CA LYS A 105 8.49 -4.67 15.82
C LYS A 105 9.77 -4.51 16.65
N HIS A 106 10.77 -5.36 16.39
CA HIS A 106 12.11 -5.35 16.97
C HIS A 106 13.18 -4.81 16.01
N GLY A 107 12.78 -4.33 14.84
CA GLY A 107 13.69 -3.83 13.80
C GLY A 107 14.36 -2.51 14.18
N THR A 108 15.21 -2.03 13.29
CA THR A 108 15.87 -0.74 13.44
C THR A 108 14.90 0.40 13.15
N LEU A 109 14.82 1.37 14.06
CA LEU A 109 14.07 2.60 13.82
C LEU A 109 14.82 3.49 12.83
N LEU A 110 14.22 3.70 11.65
CA LEU A 110 14.80 4.53 10.60
C LEU A 110 14.35 5.99 10.71
N ALA A 111 13.04 6.22 10.86
CA ALA A 111 12.45 7.56 10.84
C ALA A 111 11.11 7.64 11.57
N HIS A 112 10.72 8.86 11.93
CA HIS A 112 9.34 9.22 12.23
C HIS A 112 8.66 9.74 10.95
N VAL A 113 7.41 9.35 10.71
CA VAL A 113 6.64 9.69 9.52
C VAL A 113 5.34 10.35 9.94
N THR A 114 5.05 11.54 9.42
CA THR A 114 3.77 12.22 9.66
C THR A 114 2.76 11.90 8.55
N LEU A 115 1.77 11.08 8.87
CA LEU A 115 0.64 10.65 8.04
C LEU A 115 -0.30 11.81 7.65
N TYR A 116 -0.82 11.85 6.43
CA TYR A 116 -1.98 12.73 6.12
C TYR A 116 -3.27 12.14 6.70
N SER A 117 -4.37 12.89 6.56
CA SER A 117 -5.70 12.36 6.85
C SER A 117 -5.98 11.13 5.98
N LEU A 118 -6.83 10.23 6.48
CA LEU A 118 -7.18 8.97 5.80
C LEU A 118 -7.65 9.16 4.35
N SER A 119 -8.28 10.29 4.03
CA SER A 119 -8.79 10.60 2.69
C SER A 119 -7.70 11.05 1.70
N GLN A 120 -6.52 11.45 2.19
CA GLN A 120 -5.43 12.00 1.37
C GLN A 120 -4.18 11.12 1.40
N ASP A 121 -4.02 10.26 2.40
CA ASP A 121 -2.83 9.44 2.58
C ASP A 121 -3.03 8.00 2.11
N ARG A 122 -2.39 7.67 0.98
CA ARG A 122 -2.39 6.30 0.41
C ARG A 122 -1.78 5.28 1.37
N LEU A 123 -0.77 5.65 2.17
CA LEU A 123 -0.15 4.75 3.14
C LEU A 123 -1.04 4.58 4.37
N HIS A 124 -1.67 5.66 4.85
CA HIS A 124 -2.62 5.58 5.97
C HIS A 124 -3.82 4.68 5.62
N ALA A 125 -4.32 4.75 4.39
CA ALA A 125 -5.39 3.89 3.90
C ALA A 125 -4.99 2.40 3.84
N ARG A 126 -3.68 2.09 3.75
CA ARG A 126 -3.14 0.71 3.77
C ARG A 126 -2.87 0.19 5.17
N LEU A 127 -2.79 1.04 6.18
CA LEU A 127 -2.61 0.59 7.56
C LEU A 127 -3.75 -0.34 7.99
N ARG A 128 -3.40 -1.49 8.55
CA ARG A 128 -4.32 -2.49 9.11
C ARG A 128 -4.00 -2.72 10.58
N THR A 129 -4.97 -3.16 11.35
CA THR A 129 -4.71 -3.63 12.72
C THR A 129 -3.71 -4.77 12.67
N VAL A 130 -2.65 -4.66 13.44
CA VAL A 130 -1.63 -5.69 13.58
C VAL A 130 -2.27 -6.89 14.30
N PRO A 131 -2.29 -8.09 13.70
CA PRO A 131 -2.89 -9.25 14.33
C PRO A 131 -2.20 -9.62 15.64
N GLY A 132 -2.99 -9.85 16.69
CA GLY A 132 -2.47 -10.30 18.00
C GLY A 132 -1.75 -9.22 18.81
N ASP A 133 -1.73 -7.98 18.36
CA ASP A 133 -1.12 -6.87 19.10
C ASP A 133 -2.06 -6.39 20.23
N PRO A 134 -1.61 -6.37 21.50
CA PRO A 134 -2.45 -6.00 22.64
C PRO A 134 -2.75 -4.50 22.69
N ASP A 135 -1.92 -3.67 22.06
CA ASP A 135 -2.02 -2.21 22.08
C ASP A 135 -2.85 -1.68 20.90
N GLY A 136 -3.36 -2.56 20.03
CA GLY A 136 -4.18 -2.20 18.88
C GLY A 136 -3.40 -1.44 17.81
N LEU A 137 -2.09 -1.69 17.69
CA LEU A 137 -1.24 -1.04 16.70
C LEU A 137 -1.80 -1.19 15.29
N ARG A 138 -1.55 -0.17 14.47
CA ARG A 138 -1.82 -0.21 13.04
C ARG A 138 -0.50 -0.25 12.28
N GLY A 139 -0.37 -1.19 11.35
CA GLY A 139 0.84 -1.39 10.58
C GLY A 139 0.57 -1.59 9.10
N VAL A 140 1.62 -1.39 8.31
CA VAL A 140 1.74 -1.99 6.98
C VAL A 140 3.21 -2.34 6.77
N VAL A 141 3.48 -3.56 6.33
CA VAL A 141 4.81 -3.96 5.88
C VAL A 141 4.86 -3.75 4.37
N LEU A 142 5.92 -3.15 3.86
CA LEU A 142 6.09 -2.79 2.46
C LEU A 142 7.39 -3.37 1.93
N ARG A 143 7.34 -3.94 0.73
CA ARG A 143 8.50 -4.17 -0.13
C ARG A 143 8.54 -3.06 -1.18
N LEU A 144 9.62 -2.31 -1.21
CA LEU A 144 9.86 -1.26 -2.18
C LEU A 144 10.47 -1.86 -3.45
N ARG A 145 10.31 -1.20 -4.60
CA ARG A 145 10.93 -1.62 -5.88
C ARG A 145 12.47 -1.67 -5.81
N SER A 146 13.08 -0.92 -4.90
CA SER A 146 14.52 -1.02 -4.58
C SER A 146 14.92 -2.36 -3.96
N GLY A 147 13.95 -3.18 -3.53
CA GLY A 147 14.14 -4.43 -2.81
C GLY A 147 14.15 -4.29 -1.29
N ASP A 148 14.08 -3.07 -0.74
CA ASP A 148 14.04 -2.90 0.71
C ASP A 148 12.67 -3.27 1.30
N GLU A 149 12.71 -3.85 2.50
CA GLU A 149 11.52 -4.13 3.29
C GLU A 149 11.46 -3.19 4.50
N VAL A 150 10.33 -2.48 4.63
CA VAL A 150 10.09 -1.53 5.71
C VAL A 150 8.73 -1.77 6.33
N ALA A 151 8.59 -1.51 7.62
CA ALA A 151 7.30 -1.47 8.30
C ALA A 151 6.98 -0.04 8.70
N LEU A 152 5.80 0.43 8.32
CA LEU A 152 5.23 1.68 8.79
C LEU A 152 4.22 1.36 9.90
N VAL A 153 4.44 1.90 11.09
CA VAL A 153 3.68 1.56 12.30
C VAL A 153 3.13 2.81 12.94
N ALA A 154 1.83 2.85 13.19
CA ALA A 154 1.11 3.95 13.80
C ALA A 154 0.35 3.47 15.06
N PRO A 155 0.11 4.36 16.04
CA PRO A 155 -0.76 4.06 17.17
C PRO A 155 -2.21 3.85 16.72
N PRO A 156 -3.08 3.27 17.57
CA PRO A 156 -4.52 3.22 17.31
C PRO A 156 -5.11 4.63 17.11
N LEU A 157 -6.10 4.76 16.22
CA LEU A 157 -6.83 6.01 15.86
C LEU A 157 -7.55 6.65 17.08
N PRO A 158 -7.86 7.98 17.05
CA PRO A 158 -7.94 8.84 15.86
C PRO A 158 -6.82 9.88 15.67
N ASP A 159 -6.03 10.22 16.69
CA ASP A 159 -5.15 11.40 16.66
C ASP A 159 -3.72 11.12 16.17
N GLY A 160 -3.42 9.88 15.81
CA GLY A 160 -2.10 9.42 15.42
C GLY A 160 -1.74 9.73 13.97
N HIS A 161 -1.45 10.99 13.65
CA HIS A 161 -0.72 11.32 12.42
C HIS A 161 0.76 10.91 12.50
N ASP A 162 1.26 10.47 13.66
CA ASP A 162 2.65 10.06 13.80
C ASP A 162 2.80 8.54 13.70
N ALA A 163 3.56 8.12 12.69
CA ALA A 163 4.01 6.76 12.50
C ALA A 163 5.53 6.67 12.64
N VAL A 164 6.03 5.45 12.76
CA VAL A 164 7.46 5.13 12.72
C VAL A 164 7.75 4.21 11.55
N LEU A 165 8.89 4.45 10.90
CA LEU A 165 9.44 3.62 9.84
C LEU A 165 10.52 2.72 10.43
N LEU A 166 10.33 1.41 10.33
CA LEU A 166 11.21 0.38 10.85
C LEU A 166 11.75 -0.48 9.70
N ALA A 167 12.94 -1.05 9.84
CA ALA A 167 13.47 -2.06 8.92
C ALA A 167 14.10 -3.24 9.67
N VAL A 168 14.07 -4.42 9.06
CA VAL A 168 14.69 -5.64 9.61
C VAL A 168 16.14 -5.73 9.13
N THR A 169 17.05 -6.14 10.01
CA THR A 169 18.47 -6.36 9.69
C THR A 169 18.66 -7.70 8.97
N PRO A 170 19.54 -7.79 7.95
CA PRO A 170 20.32 -6.70 7.36
C PRO A 170 19.47 -5.81 6.45
N HIS A 171 19.70 -4.51 6.52
CA HIS A 171 19.14 -3.51 5.61
C HIS A 171 20.25 -2.58 5.11
N ARG A 172 20.01 -1.89 3.99
CA ARG A 172 20.91 -0.83 3.50
C ARG A 172 21.04 0.31 4.52
N PRO A 173 22.04 1.20 4.42
CA PRO A 173 22.15 2.34 5.34
C PRO A 173 20.82 3.08 5.49
N ALA A 174 20.47 3.47 6.73
CA ALA A 174 19.14 4.04 7.03
C ALA A 174 18.75 5.21 6.13
N ALA A 175 19.72 6.07 5.77
CA ALA A 175 19.51 7.17 4.84
C ALA A 175 19.07 6.68 3.45
N GLU A 176 19.70 5.64 2.91
CA GLU A 176 19.33 5.09 1.60
C GLU A 176 17.95 4.43 1.62
N VAL A 177 17.60 3.75 2.70
CA VAL A 177 16.26 3.14 2.86
C VAL A 177 15.19 4.21 2.98
N ILE A 178 15.46 5.31 3.70
CA ILE A 178 14.56 6.47 3.79
C ILE A 178 14.38 7.12 2.42
N GLU A 179 15.45 7.31 1.65
CA GLU A 179 15.35 7.87 0.29
C GLU A 179 14.58 6.96 -0.66
N ALA A 180 14.79 5.64 -0.57
CA ALA A 180 14.00 4.67 -1.33
C ALA A 180 12.52 4.74 -0.94
N PHE A 181 12.22 4.85 0.37
CA PHE A 181 10.85 5.03 0.85
C PHE A 181 10.23 6.29 0.25
N LEU A 182 10.87 7.46 0.35
CA LEU A 182 10.38 8.71 -0.22
C LEU A 182 10.14 8.60 -1.74
N THR A 183 11.09 8.00 -2.46
CA THR A 183 11.03 7.85 -3.92
C THR A 183 9.86 6.98 -4.36
N HIS A 184 9.62 5.86 -3.67
CA HIS A 184 8.63 4.87 -4.09
C HIS A 184 7.24 5.11 -3.53
N THR A 185 7.12 5.89 -2.46
CA THR A 185 5.83 6.24 -1.84
C THR A 185 5.33 7.63 -2.23
N GLU A 186 6.18 8.42 -2.91
CA GLU A 186 5.94 9.83 -3.25
C GLU A 186 5.66 10.71 -2.02
N TYR A 187 6.12 10.28 -0.85
CA TYR A 187 5.91 11.00 0.39
C TYR A 187 6.77 12.25 0.46
N GLU A 188 6.24 13.34 1.00
CA GLU A 188 7.01 14.58 1.18
C GLU A 188 8.12 14.38 2.21
N ARG A 189 9.34 14.79 1.85
CA ARG A 189 10.52 14.69 2.72
C ARG A 189 10.32 15.38 4.08
N GLU A 190 9.60 16.50 4.10
CA GLU A 190 9.35 17.28 5.32
C GLU A 190 8.57 16.48 6.38
N ARG A 191 7.84 15.45 5.93
CA ARG A 191 7.06 14.56 6.81
C ARG A 191 7.85 13.36 7.30
N VAL A 192 9.07 13.15 6.82
CA VAL A 192 9.92 12.03 7.23
C VAL A 192 11.14 12.57 7.95
N SER A 193 11.18 12.35 9.27
CA SER A 193 12.27 12.80 10.14
C SER A 193 13.15 11.61 10.53
N PRO A 194 14.42 11.53 10.08
CA PRO A 194 15.32 10.45 10.45
C PRO A 194 15.49 10.33 11.97
N ALA A 195 15.52 9.10 12.49
CA ALA A 195 15.66 8.84 13.92
C ALA A 195 17.05 9.23 14.46
N ALA A 196 18.08 9.16 13.61
CA ALA A 196 19.44 9.54 13.93
C ALA A 196 19.65 11.06 13.85
N ARG A 197 19.09 11.81 14.81
CA ARG A 197 19.65 13.11 15.22
C ARG A 197 20.20 13.00 16.64
N ARG A 198 21.24 12.19 16.86
CA ARG A 198 21.97 12.17 18.14
C ARG A 198 23.16 13.15 18.23
N ALA A 199 23.60 13.76 17.13
CA ALA A 199 24.85 14.54 17.14
C ALA A 199 24.71 16.08 17.19
N TRP A 200 23.58 16.69 16.77
CA TRP A 200 23.51 18.16 16.64
C TRP A 200 22.71 18.91 17.72
N TRP A 201 22.02 18.20 18.63
CA TRP A 201 21.05 18.79 19.58
C TRP A 201 21.62 19.10 20.98
N ARG A 202 22.85 19.60 21.10
CA ARG A 202 23.29 20.20 22.38
C ARG A 202 22.72 21.60 22.65
N ARG A 203 21.85 22.14 21.78
CA ARG A 203 21.10 23.38 22.01
C ARG A 203 19.70 23.28 21.40
N GLY A 204 18.72 22.82 22.16
CA GLY A 204 17.32 22.89 21.75
C GLY A 204 16.44 21.91 22.51
N THR A 205 15.43 22.43 23.18
CA THR A 205 14.46 21.77 24.08
C THR A 205 13.46 20.84 23.37
N GLY A 206 13.92 20.01 22.43
CA GLY A 206 13.08 19.00 21.78
C GLY A 206 13.11 17.69 22.55
N ARG A 207 12.02 17.33 23.24
CA ARG A 207 11.86 15.95 23.76
C ARG A 207 11.88 14.96 22.58
N PRO A 208 12.50 13.77 22.73
CA PRO A 208 12.38 12.71 21.72
C PRO A 208 10.90 12.41 21.46
N ARG A 209 10.51 12.27 20.19
CA ARG A 209 9.14 11.86 19.85
C ARG A 209 8.89 10.45 20.42
N PRO A 210 7.77 10.24 21.13
CA PRO A 210 7.47 8.92 21.71
C PRO A 210 7.30 7.89 20.60
N LEU A 211 7.68 6.65 20.89
CA LEU A 211 7.40 5.51 20.02
C LEU A 211 5.97 5.01 20.28
N PRO A 212 5.33 4.39 19.27
CA PRO A 212 4.08 3.67 19.52
C PRO A 212 4.30 2.60 20.62
N PRO A 213 3.29 2.34 21.48
CA PRO A 213 3.32 1.24 22.44
C PRO A 213 3.68 -0.08 21.76
N GLY A 214 4.34 -1.00 22.46
CA GLY A 214 4.74 -2.31 21.91
C GLY A 214 5.95 -2.30 20.94
N VAL A 215 6.30 -1.16 20.33
CA VAL A 215 7.47 -1.04 19.44
C VAL A 215 8.75 -0.91 20.26
N ARG A 216 9.71 -1.82 20.04
CA ARG A 216 11.00 -1.85 20.75
C ARG A 216 12.14 -1.98 19.75
N PRO A 217 12.58 -0.87 19.13
CA PRO A 217 13.56 -0.93 18.07
C PRO A 217 14.90 -1.45 18.57
N GLY A 218 15.57 -2.27 17.76
CA GLY A 218 16.95 -2.66 17.97
C GLY A 218 17.92 -1.47 17.84
N ALA A 219 19.09 -1.58 18.47
CA ALA A 219 20.18 -0.64 18.21
C ALA A 219 20.69 -0.86 16.77
N SER A 220 20.90 0.25 16.04
CA SER A 220 21.55 0.27 14.72
C SER A 220 23.00 -0.17 14.80
#